data_AF-A0A4Y1QXP7-F1
#
_entry.id   AF-A0A4Y1QXP7-F1
#
_cell.length_a   1.000
_cell.length_b   1.000
_cell.length_c   1.000
_cell.angle_alpha   90.00
_cell.angle_beta   90.00
_cell.angle_gamma   90.00
#
_symmetry.space_group_name_H-M   'P 1'
#
loop_
_entity.id
_entity.type
_entity.pdbx_description
1 polymer ?
#
loop_
_entity_poly.entity_id
_entity_poly.type
_entity_poly.pdbx_seq_one_letter_code
_entity_poly.pdbx_strand_id
1 'polypeptide(L)'
;MVGSPKIKYFLWLLHQDKLLTNDQRVKRKMTMTANCDICGAPMENAAHIVRNCLVAISVWHQSLMPMNLSLLQVADLHTWVAKNLHNSTILAYGVEWSTMFAFTCWFLWKWRNKNIFDHGFVFPNNPRHVILMAAADWTQANIEKTRKPTRSLTALSWQYPNE
;
A
#
# COMPACT_ATOMS: atom_id res chain seq x y z
N MET A 1 -8.00 -9.46 6.64
CA MET A 1 -7.86 -8.09 7.22
C MET A 1 -6.83 -7.34 6.39
N VAL A 2 -7.26 -6.30 5.67
CA VAL A 2 -6.43 -5.67 4.63
C VAL A 2 -5.32 -4.80 5.26
N GLY A 3 -4.07 -5.20 5.04
CA GLY A 3 -2.88 -4.39 5.32
C GLY A 3 -2.51 -4.15 6.80
N SER A 4 -1.26 -3.73 7.00
CA SER A 4 -0.71 -3.36 8.31
C SER A 4 -1.37 -2.12 8.91
N PRO A 5 -1.28 -1.87 10.23
CA PRO A 5 -1.82 -0.65 10.85
C PRO A 5 -1.37 0.64 10.13
N LYS A 6 -0.13 0.67 9.64
CA LYS A 6 0.41 1.78 8.84
C LYS A 6 -0.33 1.97 7.52
N ILE A 7 -0.62 0.87 6.82
CA ILE A 7 -1.35 0.89 5.54
C ILE A 7 -2.81 1.31 5.78
N LYS A 8 -3.45 0.84 6.85
CA LYS A 8 -4.81 1.27 7.21
C LYS A 8 -4.89 2.78 7.47
N TYR A 9 -3.93 3.31 8.23
CA TYR A 9 -3.86 4.75 8.47
C TYR A 9 -3.62 5.54 7.18
N PHE A 10 -2.75 5.05 6.30
CA PHE A 10 -2.57 5.61 4.96
C PHE A 10 -3.87 5.59 4.13
N LEU A 11 -4.59 4.47 4.08
CA LEU A 11 -5.85 4.36 3.35
C LEU A 11 -6.91 5.30 3.92
N TRP A 12 -6.93 5.49 5.23
CA TRP A 12 -7.79 6.49 5.87
C TRP A 12 -7.41 7.91 5.43
N LEU A 13 -6.13 8.29 5.42
CA LEU A 13 -5.69 9.59 4.90
C LEU A 13 -6.02 9.78 3.42
N LEU A 14 -5.86 8.73 2.61
CA LEU A 14 -6.22 8.70 1.20
C LEU A 14 -7.72 8.96 1.02
N HIS A 15 -8.56 8.28 1.80
CA HIS A 15 -10.01 8.45 1.76
C HIS A 15 -10.49 9.81 2.29
N GLN A 16 -9.69 10.49 3.11
CA GLN A 16 -10.02 11.81 3.67
C GLN A 16 -9.44 12.97 2.83
N ASP A 17 -8.81 12.69 1.68
CA ASP A 17 -8.05 13.66 0.87
C ASP A 17 -7.00 14.44 1.68
N LYS A 18 -6.46 13.80 2.72
CA LYS A 18 -5.46 14.37 3.65
C LYS A 18 -4.04 13.87 3.38
N LEU A 19 -3.86 13.10 2.32
CA LEU A 19 -2.56 12.62 1.88
C LEU A 19 -1.65 13.81 1.51
N LEU A 20 -0.37 13.75 1.86
CA LEU A 20 0.59 14.84 1.59
C LEU A 20 1.06 14.86 0.12
N THR A 21 0.16 15.27 -0.76
CA THR A 21 0.35 15.51 -2.20
C THR A 21 0.94 16.90 -2.46
N ASN A 22 1.41 17.19 -3.68
CA ASN A 22 1.86 18.56 -3.99
C ASN A 22 0.72 19.58 -3.96
N ASP A 23 -0.52 19.23 -4.33
CA ASP A 23 -1.65 20.15 -4.16
C ASP A 23 -1.91 20.50 -2.67
N GLN A 24 -1.77 19.52 -1.77
CA GLN A 24 -1.85 19.75 -0.33
C GLN A 24 -0.65 20.51 0.22
N ARG A 25 0.56 20.28 -0.31
CA ARG A 25 1.76 21.05 0.06
C ARG A 25 1.64 22.51 -0.34
N VAL A 26 1.09 22.83 -1.51
CA VAL A 26 0.81 24.21 -1.93
C VAL A 26 -0.19 24.86 -0.96
N LYS A 27 -1.30 24.19 -0.65
CA LYS A 27 -2.29 24.68 0.33
C LYS A 27 -1.68 24.98 1.70
N ARG A 28 -0.66 24.21 2.10
CA ARG A 28 0.08 24.35 3.36
C ARG A 28 1.32 25.26 3.25
N LYS A 29 1.55 25.91 2.12
CA LYS A 29 2.72 26.78 1.86
C LYS A 29 4.07 26.07 2.02
N MET A 30 4.13 24.77 1.71
CA MET A 30 5.34 23.94 1.77
C MET A 30 6.05 23.78 0.42
N THR A 31 5.42 24.20 -0.66
CA THR A 31 5.98 24.24 -2.02
C THR A 31 5.24 25.32 -2.83
N MET A 32 5.87 25.79 -3.91
CA MET A 32 5.30 26.80 -4.80
C MET A 32 4.47 26.20 -5.94
N THR A 33 4.66 24.91 -6.24
CA THR A 33 4.06 24.25 -7.41
C THR A 33 3.30 22.99 -7.01
N ALA A 34 2.16 22.76 -7.66
CA ALA A 34 1.38 21.53 -7.51
C ALA A 34 1.83 20.42 -8.47
N ASN A 35 2.84 20.69 -9.30
CA ASN A 35 3.30 19.79 -10.35
C ASN A 35 3.84 18.47 -9.76
N CYS A 36 3.71 17.37 -10.49
CA CYS A 36 4.34 16.12 -10.11
C CYS A 36 5.83 16.16 -10.46
N ASP A 37 6.70 15.97 -9.48
CA ASP A 37 8.16 15.95 -9.66
C ASP A 37 8.65 14.75 -10.48
N ILE A 38 7.80 13.73 -10.66
CA ILE A 38 8.13 12.49 -11.36
C ILE A 38 7.77 12.55 -12.84
N CYS A 39 6.55 13.00 -13.18
CA CYS A 39 6.04 12.97 -14.55
C CYS A 39 5.72 14.36 -15.14
N GLY A 40 5.95 15.43 -14.39
CA GLY A 40 5.74 16.81 -14.86
C GLY A 40 4.28 17.26 -14.96
N ALA A 41 3.31 16.41 -14.62
CA ALA A 41 1.88 16.78 -14.67
C ALA A 41 1.61 18.02 -13.81
N PRO A 42 0.72 18.95 -14.23
CA PRO A 42 0.54 20.24 -13.58
C PRO A 42 -0.12 20.17 -12.20
N MET A 43 -0.81 19.07 -11.89
CA MET A 43 -1.47 18.87 -10.60
C MET A 43 -1.30 17.44 -10.13
N GLU A 44 -0.57 17.29 -9.03
CA GLU A 44 -0.39 16.04 -8.31
C GLU A 44 -1.33 16.02 -7.09
N ASN A 45 -2.46 15.34 -7.23
CA ASN A 45 -3.41 15.06 -6.16
C ASN A 45 -3.37 13.56 -5.75
N ALA A 46 -4.22 13.15 -4.81
CA ALA A 46 -4.24 11.78 -4.32
C ALA A 46 -4.43 10.75 -5.45
N ALA A 47 -5.40 11.00 -6.35
CA ALA A 47 -5.65 10.15 -7.51
C ALA A 47 -4.44 10.11 -8.47
N HIS A 48 -3.74 11.22 -8.63
CA HIS A 48 -2.51 11.25 -9.41
C HIS A 48 -1.46 10.29 -8.84
N ILE A 49 -1.15 10.40 -7.55
CA ILE A 49 -0.11 9.57 -6.91
C ILE A 49 -0.41 8.07 -7.04
N VAL A 50 -1.64 7.66 -6.75
CA VAL A 50 -1.97 6.23 -6.66
C VAL A 50 -2.46 5.62 -7.98
N ARG A 51 -2.82 6.43 -8.98
CA ARG A 51 -3.48 5.94 -10.20
C ARG A 51 -2.98 6.59 -11.49
N ASN A 52 -2.93 7.92 -11.57
CA ASN A 52 -2.77 8.62 -12.86
C ASN A 52 -1.32 8.99 -13.22
N CYS A 53 -0.39 8.93 -12.26
CA CYS A 53 1.03 9.19 -12.52
C CYS A 53 1.60 8.14 -13.48
N LEU A 54 2.52 8.52 -14.36
CA LEU A 54 3.17 7.57 -15.29
C LEU A 54 3.82 6.39 -14.57
N VAL A 55 4.44 6.65 -13.40
CA VAL A 55 5.00 5.59 -12.55
C VAL A 55 3.90 4.70 -11.97
N ALA A 56 2.78 5.28 -11.51
CA ALA A 56 1.65 4.52 -11.00
C ALA A 56 1.07 3.60 -12.08
N ILE A 57 0.83 4.13 -13.28
CA ILE A 57 0.36 3.39 -14.44
C ILE A 57 1.31 2.21 -14.74
N SER A 58 2.62 2.46 -14.83
CA SER A 58 3.63 1.41 -15.06
C SER A 58 3.59 0.31 -14.00
N VAL A 59 3.53 0.68 -12.71
CA VAL A 59 3.44 -0.29 -11.60
C VAL A 59 2.15 -1.10 -11.68
N TRP A 60 1.02 -0.46 -11.99
CA TRP A 60 -0.26 -1.15 -12.17
C TRP A 60 -0.20 -2.13 -13.36
N HIS A 61 0.35 -1.75 -14.50
CA HIS A 61 0.53 -2.66 -15.65
C HIS A 61 1.39 -3.88 -15.30
N GLN A 62 2.43 -3.71 -14.50
CA GLN A 62 3.26 -4.84 -14.07
C GLN A 62 2.56 -5.71 -13.01
N SER A 63 1.66 -5.12 -12.21
CA SER A 63 0.97 -5.81 -11.12
C SER A 63 -0.35 -6.47 -11.54
N LEU A 64 -0.96 -5.99 -12.63
CA LEU A 64 -2.25 -6.43 -13.17
C LEU A 64 -2.05 -7.32 -14.40
N MET A 65 -2.06 -8.65 -14.23
CA MET A 65 -2.45 -9.55 -15.33
C MET A 65 -3.29 -10.71 -14.80
N PRO A 66 -4.45 -11.06 -15.43
CA PRO A 66 -5.26 -10.31 -16.38
C PRO A 66 -6.54 -9.81 -15.66
N MET A 67 -6.43 -8.75 -14.87
CA MET A 67 -7.62 -8.10 -14.30
C MET A 67 -7.78 -6.73 -14.93
N ASN A 68 -8.98 -6.52 -15.44
CA ASN A 68 -9.36 -5.53 -16.44
C ASN A 68 -8.87 -4.11 -16.06
N LEU A 69 -8.03 -3.52 -16.93
CA LEU A 69 -7.61 -2.11 -16.82
C LEU A 69 -8.80 -1.14 -16.81
N SER A 70 -10.00 -1.60 -17.19
CA SER A 70 -11.25 -0.87 -17.02
C SER A 70 -11.53 -0.46 -15.57
N LEU A 71 -10.93 -1.13 -14.58
CA LEU A 71 -10.98 -0.66 -13.19
C LEU A 71 -10.25 0.68 -13.00
N LEU A 72 -9.21 0.99 -13.77
CA LEU A 72 -8.54 2.30 -13.71
C LEU A 72 -9.41 3.44 -14.26
N GLN A 73 -10.47 3.10 -15.03
CA GLN A 73 -11.37 4.06 -15.67
C GLN A 73 -12.56 4.50 -14.79
N VAL A 74 -12.64 4.07 -13.53
CA VAL A 74 -13.65 4.60 -12.60
C VAL A 74 -13.34 6.06 -12.32
N ALA A 75 -14.28 6.97 -12.61
CA ALA A 75 -14.03 8.42 -12.53
C ALA A 75 -13.61 8.87 -11.12
N ASP A 76 -14.37 8.47 -10.09
CA ASP A 76 -14.14 8.86 -8.70
C ASP A 76 -13.08 7.98 -8.00
N LEU A 77 -12.19 8.63 -7.25
CA LEU A 77 -11.13 7.98 -6.48
C LEU A 77 -11.69 7.13 -5.33
N HIS A 78 -12.68 7.62 -4.59
CA HIS A 78 -13.17 6.91 -3.40
C HIS A 78 -13.88 5.61 -3.79
N THR A 79 -14.71 5.66 -4.83
CA THR A 79 -15.40 4.52 -5.43
C THR A 79 -14.39 3.52 -5.97
N TRP A 80 -13.33 4.01 -6.63
CA TRP A 80 -12.24 3.16 -7.13
C TRP A 80 -11.52 2.42 -6.00
N VAL A 81 -11.12 3.15 -4.94
CA VAL A 81 -10.48 2.56 -3.76
C VAL A 81 -11.40 1.56 -3.09
N ALA A 82 -12.66 1.91 -2.86
CA ALA A 82 -13.64 1.04 -2.22
C ALA A 82 -13.84 -0.26 -3.02
N LYS A 83 -14.07 -0.18 -4.33
CA LYS A 83 -14.26 -1.38 -5.18
C LYS A 83 -13.09 -2.34 -5.09
N ASN A 84 -11.86 -1.83 -5.11
CA ASN A 84 -10.68 -2.67 -5.03
C ASN A 84 -10.43 -3.26 -3.63
N LEU A 85 -10.74 -2.50 -2.57
CA LEU A 85 -10.63 -3.00 -1.19
C LEU A 85 -11.68 -4.07 -0.84
N HIS A 86 -12.83 -4.10 -1.52
CA HIS A 86 -13.87 -5.12 -1.35
C HIS A 86 -13.69 -6.34 -2.26
N ASN A 87 -12.70 -6.34 -3.13
CA ASN A 87 -12.44 -7.48 -4.00
C ASN A 87 -11.53 -8.50 -3.28
N SER A 88 -12.13 -9.63 -2.90
CA SER A 88 -11.49 -10.73 -2.19
C SER A 88 -10.96 -11.85 -3.09
N THR A 89 -10.76 -11.56 -4.39
CA THR A 89 -10.13 -12.52 -5.31
C THR A 89 -8.74 -12.91 -4.81
N ILE A 90 -8.47 -14.20 -4.69
CA ILE A 90 -7.14 -14.70 -4.33
C ILE A 90 -6.27 -14.76 -5.58
N LEU A 91 -5.11 -14.13 -5.52
CA LEU A 91 -4.12 -14.12 -6.58
C LEU A 91 -3.14 -15.30 -6.42
N ALA A 92 -2.20 -15.41 -7.37
CA ALA A 92 -1.05 -16.28 -7.20
C ALA A 92 -0.35 -16.01 -5.86
N TYR A 93 0.24 -17.05 -5.28
CA TYR A 93 0.92 -17.00 -3.97
C TYR A 93 -0.01 -16.79 -2.75
N GLY A 94 -1.33 -16.93 -2.91
CA GLY A 94 -2.29 -16.92 -1.80
C GLY A 94 -2.60 -15.53 -1.25
N VAL A 95 -2.23 -14.46 -1.97
CA VAL A 95 -2.47 -13.08 -1.55
C VAL A 95 -3.83 -12.60 -2.08
N GLU A 96 -4.66 -12.04 -1.20
CA GLU A 96 -5.93 -11.42 -1.60
C GLU A 96 -5.72 -10.13 -2.40
N TRP A 97 -6.53 -9.90 -3.44
CA TRP A 97 -6.46 -8.71 -4.30
C TRP A 97 -6.54 -7.41 -3.49
N SER A 98 -7.47 -7.31 -2.54
CA SER A 98 -7.60 -6.17 -1.64
C SER A 98 -6.28 -5.84 -0.91
N THR A 99 -5.52 -6.87 -0.54
CA THR A 99 -4.19 -6.72 0.10
C THR A 99 -3.16 -6.25 -0.91
N MET A 100 -3.05 -6.89 -2.08
CA MET A 100 -2.14 -6.41 -3.14
C MET A 100 -2.42 -4.96 -3.54
N PHE A 101 -3.69 -4.60 -3.68
CA PHE A 101 -4.13 -3.24 -4.00
C PHE A 101 -3.67 -2.24 -2.93
N ALA A 102 -3.96 -2.52 -1.65
CA ALA A 102 -3.60 -1.65 -0.54
C ALA A 102 -2.08 -1.43 -0.44
N PHE A 103 -1.30 -2.50 -0.61
CA PHE A 103 0.16 -2.43 -0.63
C PHE A 103 0.68 -1.63 -1.83
N THR A 104 0.09 -1.82 -3.01
CA THR A 104 0.47 -1.06 -4.22
C THR A 104 0.28 0.44 -4.02
N CYS A 105 -0.90 0.87 -3.56
CA CYS A 105 -1.18 2.27 -3.25
C CYS A 105 -0.19 2.84 -2.22
N TRP A 106 0.10 2.07 -1.16
CA TRP A 106 1.07 2.46 -0.14
C TRP A 106 2.48 2.66 -0.71
N PHE A 107 2.97 1.70 -1.51
CA PHE A 107 4.30 1.78 -2.09
C PHE A 107 4.43 2.91 -3.12
N LEU A 108 3.40 3.17 -3.92
CA LEU A 108 3.38 4.32 -4.85
C LEU A 108 3.58 5.64 -4.10
N TRP A 109 2.80 5.86 -3.04
CA TRP A 109 2.96 7.04 -2.19
C TRP A 109 4.32 7.07 -1.49
N LYS A 110 4.79 5.94 -0.95
CA LYS A 110 6.07 5.83 -0.25
C LYS A 110 7.25 6.14 -1.15
N TRP A 111 7.30 5.57 -2.36
CA TRP A 111 8.35 5.81 -3.33
C TRP A 111 8.32 7.23 -3.85
N ARG A 112 7.12 7.79 -4.12
CA ARG A 112 6.99 9.20 -4.46
C ARG A 112 7.57 10.11 -3.37
N ASN A 113 7.27 9.85 -2.10
CA ASN A 113 7.84 10.66 -1.02
C ASN A 113 9.35 10.51 -0.89
N LYS A 114 9.89 9.29 -1.06
CA LYS A 114 11.33 9.09 -1.09
C LYS A 114 11.97 9.87 -2.24
N ASN A 115 11.38 9.88 -3.43
CA ASN A 115 11.88 10.65 -4.56
C ASN A 115 12.02 12.16 -4.26
N ILE A 116 11.20 12.70 -3.37
CA ILE A 116 11.22 14.12 -3.00
C ILE A 116 12.15 14.41 -1.83
N PHE A 117 12.16 13.54 -0.82
CA PHE A 117 12.80 13.81 0.48
C PHE A 117 14.09 13.00 0.74
N ASP A 118 14.42 12.06 -0.14
CA ASP A 118 15.56 11.15 0.00
C ASP A 118 16.42 11.23 -1.28
N HIS A 119 17.47 12.07 -1.25
CA HIS A 119 18.35 12.33 -2.41
C HIS A 119 19.08 11.09 -2.93
N GLY A 120 19.20 10.03 -2.13
CA GLY A 120 19.81 8.76 -2.52
C GLY A 120 18.81 7.71 -3.00
N PHE A 121 17.52 8.07 -3.10
CA PHE A 121 16.50 7.09 -3.47
C PHE A 121 16.60 6.68 -4.93
N VAL A 122 16.67 5.37 -5.15
CA VAL A 122 16.54 4.74 -6.47
C VAL A 122 15.23 3.97 -6.51
N PHE A 123 14.43 4.23 -7.55
CA PHE A 123 13.19 3.50 -7.77
C PHE A 123 13.49 2.01 -8.03
N PRO A 124 12.74 1.06 -7.43
CA PRO A 124 13.05 -0.36 -7.62
C PRO A 124 12.93 -0.80 -9.08
N ASN A 125 13.92 -1.57 -9.56
CA ASN A 125 13.89 -2.15 -10.91
C ASN A 125 12.71 -3.10 -11.14
N ASN A 126 12.26 -3.79 -10.09
CA ASN A 126 11.11 -4.69 -10.14
C ASN A 126 10.09 -4.33 -9.04
N PRO A 127 9.28 -3.28 -9.24
CA PRO A 127 8.36 -2.78 -8.23
C PRO A 127 7.29 -3.82 -7.87
N ARG A 128 6.81 -4.61 -8.85
CA ARG A 128 5.86 -5.70 -8.63
C ARG A 128 6.41 -6.71 -7.62
N HIS A 129 7.66 -7.14 -7.78
CA HIS A 129 8.27 -8.11 -6.86
C HIS A 129 8.35 -7.57 -5.43
N VAL A 130 8.78 -6.31 -5.26
CA VAL A 130 8.86 -5.68 -3.92
C VAL A 130 7.49 -5.61 -3.25
N ILE A 131 6.44 -5.23 -4.00
CA ILE A 131 5.07 -5.15 -3.50
C ILE A 131 4.55 -6.55 -3.13
N LEU A 132 4.73 -7.52 -4.03
CA LEU A 132 4.26 -8.89 -3.83
C LEU A 132 4.89 -9.53 -2.60
N MET A 133 6.21 -9.42 -2.44
CA MET A 133 6.91 -9.95 -1.26
C MET A 133 6.36 -9.33 0.03
N ALA A 134 6.23 -8.01 0.08
CA ALA A 134 5.70 -7.34 1.27
C ALA A 134 4.23 -7.72 1.58
N ALA A 135 3.40 -7.93 0.55
CA ALA A 135 2.01 -8.35 0.71
C ALA A 135 1.90 -9.84 1.12
N ALA A 136 2.76 -10.70 0.58
CA ALA A 136 2.86 -12.11 0.95
C ALA A 136 3.34 -12.27 2.39
N ASP A 137 4.42 -11.58 2.79
CA ASP A 137 4.93 -11.57 4.17
C ASP A 137 3.84 -11.15 5.16
N TRP A 138 3.09 -10.11 4.82
CA TRP A 138 1.95 -9.66 5.62
C TRP A 138 0.85 -10.72 5.72
N THR A 139 0.52 -11.35 4.60
CA THR A 139 -0.53 -12.38 4.56
C THR A 139 -0.14 -13.57 5.43
N GLN A 140 1.09 -14.07 5.27
CA GLN A 140 1.64 -15.17 6.06
C GLN A 140 1.66 -14.88 7.56
N ALA A 141 2.20 -13.72 7.96
CA ALA A 141 2.29 -13.33 9.37
C ALA A 141 0.91 -13.15 10.05
N ASN A 142 -0.16 -12.92 9.28
CA ASN A 142 -1.51 -12.82 9.83
C ASN A 142 -2.28 -14.14 9.81
N ILE A 143 -1.98 -15.06 8.90
CA ILE A 143 -2.48 -16.44 8.97
C ILE A 143 -2.06 -17.07 10.30
N GLU A 144 -0.79 -16.91 10.68
CA GLU A 144 -0.24 -17.44 11.94
C GLU A 144 -0.96 -16.88 13.18
N LYS A 145 -1.34 -15.59 13.17
CA LYS A 145 -2.08 -14.96 14.28
C LYS A 145 -3.54 -15.41 14.40
N THR A 146 -4.15 -15.83 13.29
CA THR A 146 -5.52 -16.38 13.32
C THR A 146 -5.59 -17.81 13.85
N ARG A 147 -4.46 -18.52 13.95
CA ARG A 147 -4.41 -19.80 14.65
C ARG A 147 -4.62 -19.54 16.14
N LYS A 148 -5.73 -20.05 16.69
CA LYS A 148 -5.94 -20.02 18.14
C LYS A 148 -4.74 -20.72 18.79
N PRO A 149 -4.05 -20.10 19.77
CA PRO A 149 -2.99 -20.79 20.48
C PRO A 149 -3.59 -22.02 21.14
N THR A 150 -2.95 -23.18 20.96
CA THR A 150 -3.28 -24.38 21.71
C THR A 150 -3.08 -24.05 23.18
N ARG A 151 -4.18 -23.96 23.93
CA ARG A 151 -4.11 -23.80 25.39
C ARG A 151 -3.58 -25.11 25.96
N SER A 152 -2.33 -25.13 26.42
CA SER A 152 -1.79 -26.23 27.22
C SER A 152 -1.95 -25.90 28.69
N LEU A 153 -2.50 -26.84 29.45
CA LEU A 153 -2.44 -26.80 30.91
C LEU A 153 -1.04 -27.25 31.31
N THR A 154 -0.22 -26.31 31.77
CA THR A 154 1.11 -26.62 32.31
C THR A 154 1.01 -26.56 33.82
N ALA A 155 1.28 -27.68 34.50
CA ALA A 155 1.42 -27.69 35.94
C ALA A 155 2.71 -26.94 36.31
N LEU A 156 2.56 -25.68 36.72
CA LEU A 156 3.66 -24.92 37.30
C LEU A 156 3.83 -25.42 38.73
N SER A 157 4.89 -26.17 38.98
CA SER A 157 5.34 -26.51 40.33
C SER A 157 6.69 -25.84 40.55
N TRP A 158 6.88 -25.32 41.76
CA TRP A 158 8.17 -24.81 42.16
C TRP A 158 9.13 -25.99 42.30
N GLN A 159 10.28 -25.90 41.66
CA GLN A 159 11.37 -26.86 41.82
C GLN A 159 12.48 -26.20 42.63
N TYR A 160 12.90 -26.88 43.70
CA TYR A 160 14.00 -26.43 44.54
C TYR A 160 15.29 -26.38 43.69
N PRO A 161 16.04 -25.27 43.69
CA PRO A 161 17.32 -25.20 42.97
C PRO A 161 18.33 -26.16 43.60
N ASN A 162 18.84 -27.13 42.84
CA ASN A 162 19.89 -28.02 43.34
C ASN A 162 21.15 -27.20 43.66
N GLU A 163 21.67 -27.38 44.88
CA GLU A 163 22.94 -26.81 45.36
C GLU A 163 24.14 -27.28 44.50
#